data_AF-A0A3P1ZFA2-F1
#
_entry.id   AF-A0A3P1ZFA2-F1
#
_cell.length_a   1.000
_cell.length_b   1.000
_cell.length_c   1.000
_cell.angle_alpha   90.00
_cell.angle_beta   90.00
_cell.angle_gamma   90.00
#
_symmetry.space_group_name_H-M   'P 1'
#
loop_
_entity.id
_entity.type
_entity.pdbx_description
1 polymer ?
#
loop_
_entity_poly.entity_id
_entity_poly.type
_entity_poly.pdbx_seq_one_letter_code
_entity_poly.pdbx_strand_id
1 'polypeptide(L)' 'MDKYTEKKQRNQVFQKFIERHVREGQMYLIKDCNTFLSFVADKTLEKKKLYKSNLCKNRFCPVCA' A
#
# COMPACT_ATOMS: atom_id res chain seq x y z
N MET A 1 10.52 12.41 -8.11
CA MET A 1 9.88 11.06 -8.05
C MET A 1 10.94 9.96 -7.86
N ASP A 2 12.16 10.35 -7.50
CA ASP A 2 13.37 9.56 -7.74
C ASP A 2 13.64 8.52 -6.65
N LYS A 3 12.88 8.59 -5.54
CA LYS A 3 12.92 7.64 -4.43
C LYS A 3 11.88 6.53 -4.54
N TYR A 4 11.07 6.50 -5.60
CA TYR A 4 10.05 5.47 -5.77
C TYR A 4 10.67 4.18 -6.27
N THR A 5 10.28 3.08 -5.65
CA THR A 5 10.57 1.76 -6.19
C THR A 5 9.91 1.59 -7.55
N GLU A 6 10.50 0.79 -8.43
CA GLU A 6 9.92 0.47 -9.73
C GLU A 6 8.49 -0.05 -9.62
N LYS A 7 8.19 -0.82 -8.57
CA LYS A 7 6.84 -1.31 -8.26
C LYS A 7 5.89 -0.12 -8.05
N LYS A 8 6.28 0.88 -7.26
CA LYS A 8 5.44 2.05 -6.99
C LYS A 8 5.20 2.88 -8.25
N GLN A 9 6.21 3.03 -9.11
CA GLN A 9 6.06 3.71 -10.40
C GLN A 9 5.08 2.98 -11.33
N ARG A 10 5.23 1.66 -11.50
CA ARG A 10 4.30 0.83 -12.29
C ARG A 10 2.87 0.86 -11.74
N ASN A 11 2.73 0.83 -10.41
CA ASN A 11 1.43 0.88 -9.75
C ASN A 11 0.66 2.18 -10.02
N GLN A 12 1.33 3.32 -10.23
CA GLN A 12 0.65 4.57 -10.59
C GLN A 12 -0.07 4.49 -11.94
N VAL A 13 0.57 3.86 -12.92
CA VAL A 13 -0.04 3.64 -14.23
C VAL A 13 -1.15 2.60 -14.12
N PHE A 14 -0.88 1.53 -13.38
CA PHE A 14 -1.83 0.43 -13.19
C PHE A 14 -3.13 0.84 -12.48
N GLN A 15 -3.04 1.79 -11.54
CA GLN A 15 -4.20 2.38 -10.88
C GLN A 15 -5.24 2.92 -11.87
N LYS A 16 -4.83 3.49 -13.01
CA LYS A 16 -5.73 4.00 -14.05
C LYS A 16 -6.53 2.88 -14.74
N PHE A 17 -5.96 1.68 -14.86
CA PHE A 17 -6.63 0.54 -15.51
C PHE A 17 -7.63 -0.15 -14.57
N ILE A 18 -7.32 -0.21 -13.27
CA ILE A 18 -8.18 -0.88 -12.28
C ILE A 18 -9.33 -0.01 -11.78
N GLU A 19 -9.29 1.31 -11.98
CA GLU A 19 -10.30 2.24 -11.44
C GLU A 19 -11.74 1.86 -11.86
N ARG A 20 -11.92 1.35 -13.10
CA ARG A 20 -13.21 0.87 -13.61
C ARG A 20 -13.67 -0.48 -13.05
N HIS A 21 -12.76 -1.23 -12.45
CA HIS A 21 -12.96 -2.59 -11.95
C HIS A 21 -13.07 -2.65 -10.42
N VAL A 22 -13.01 -1.49 -9.77
CA VAL A 22 -13.02 -1.33 -8.32
C VAL A 22 -14.32 -0.62 -7.91
N ARG A 23 -14.88 -0.97 -6.76
CA ARG A 23 -16.10 -0.34 -6.25
C ARG A 23 -15.88 1.15 -6.00
N GLU A 24 -16.95 1.93 -6.11
CA GLU A 24 -16.92 3.36 -5.80
C GLU A 24 -16.38 3.61 -4.38
N GLY A 25 -15.52 4.62 -4.22
CA GLY A 25 -14.84 4.94 -2.96
C GLY A 25 -13.67 4.03 -2.59
N GLN A 26 -13.63 2.77 -3.04
CA GLN A 26 -12.52 1.86 -2.74
C GLN A 26 -11.20 2.30 -3.41
N MET A 27 -11.29 3.02 -4.53
CA MET A 27 -10.11 3.56 -5.21
C MET A 27 -9.32 4.56 -4.34
N TYR A 28 -10.00 5.30 -3.44
CA TYR A 28 -9.34 6.18 -2.48
C TYR A 28 -8.42 5.40 -1.53
N LEU A 29 -8.92 4.28 -1.00
CA LEU A 29 -8.16 3.38 -0.12
C LEU A 29 -7.00 2.72 -0.84
N ILE A 30 -7.12 2.40 -2.13
CA ILE A 30 -6.04 1.82 -2.94
C ILE A 30 -4.94 2.86 -3.20
N LYS A 31 -5.32 4.11 -3.52
CA LYS A 31 -4.37 5.22 -3.78
C LYS A 31 -3.52 5.52 -2.54
N ASP A 32 -4.10 5.47 -1.35
CA ASP A 32 -3.40 5.70 -0.08
C ASP A 32 -2.84 4.42 0.56
N CYS A 33 -2.96 3.25 -0.09
CA CYS A 33 -2.56 1.99 0.52
C CYS A 33 -1.04 1.93 0.80
N ASN A 34 -0.65 1.45 1.98
CA ASN A 34 0.75 1.27 2.40
C ASN A 34 1.60 2.57 2.38
N THR A 35 0.98 3.74 2.40
CA THR A 35 1.69 5.01 2.59
C THR A 35 2.10 5.21 4.06
N PHE A 36 1.40 4.56 5.00
CA PHE A 36 1.70 4.58 6.43
C PHE A 36 1.94 3.17 6.98
N LEU A 37 3.09 2.98 7.61
CA LEU A 37 3.46 1.76 8.34
C LEU A 37 4.05 2.15 9.70
N SER A 38 3.47 1.62 10.77
CA SER A 38 3.94 1.78 12.14
C SER A 38 4.43 0.45 12.65
N PHE A 39 5.67 0.42 13.12
CA PHE A 39 6.29 -0.77 13.69
C PHE A 39 6.50 -0.58 15.19
N VAL A 40 6.35 -1.66 15.93
CA VAL A 40 6.82 -1.77 17.32
C VAL A 40 8.09 -2.60 17.29
N ALA A 41 9.11 -2.17 18.03
CA ALA A 41 10.40 -2.81 18.08
C ALA A 41 10.78 -3.17 19.52
N ASP A 42 11.65 -4.17 19.67
CA ASP A 42 12.33 -4.41 20.94
C ASP A 42 13.35 -3.29 21.25
N LYS A 43 13.87 -3.27 22.49
CA LYS A 43 14.81 -2.23 22.94
C LYS A 43 16.08 -2.18 22.07
N THR A 44 16.50 -3.31 21.52
CA THR A 44 17.68 -3.44 20.65
C THR A 44 17.39 -3.09 19.19
N LEU A 45 16.12 -2.93 18.80
CA LEU A 45 15.65 -2.69 17.43
C LEU A 45 15.95 -3.84 16.45
N GLU A 46 16.33 -5.01 16.95
CA GLU A 46 16.62 -6.22 16.16
C GLU A 46 15.33 -6.88 15.66
N LYS A 47 14.29 -6.88 16.50
CA LYS A 47 12.98 -7.43 16.14
C LYS A 47 11.98 -6.31 15.97
N LYS A 48 11.38 -6.25 14.79
CA LYS A 48 10.32 -5.29 14.47
C LYS A 48 9.08 -6.04 14.02
N LYS A 49 7.92 -5.66 14.57
CA LYS A 49 6.62 -6.17 14.17
C LYS A 49 5.76 -5.02 13.65
N LEU A 50 5.09 -5.24 12.52
CA LEU A 50 4.09 -4.29 12.03
C LEU A 50 2.94 -4.22 13.05
N TYR A 51 2.65 -3.01 13.53
CA TYR A 51 1.61 -2.76 14.52
C TYR A 51 0.37 -2.11 13.91
N LYS A 52 0.55 -1.06 13.10
CA LYS A 52 -0.54 -0.38 12.40
C LYS A 52 -0.14 -0.03 10.97
N SER A 53 -1.10 -0.11 10.06
CA SER A 53 -0.92 0.28 8.66
C SER A 53 -2.26 0.70 8.04
N ASN A 54 -2.20 1.49 6.97
CA ASN A 54 -3.37 1.87 6.18
C ASN A 54 -3.53 0.98 4.93
N LEU A 55 -3.63 -0.34 5.15
CA LEU A 55 -3.92 -1.29 4.07
C LEU A 55 -5.33 -1.06 3.51
N CYS A 56 -5.51 -1.16 2.19
CA CYS A 56 -6.81 -0.96 1.52
C CYS A 56 -7.87 -2.04 1.83
N LYS A 57 -7.53 -3.04 2.66
CA LYS A 57 -8.36 -4.18 3.12
C LYS A 57 -8.93 -5.07 2.02
N ASN A 58 -8.61 -4.84 0.76
CA ASN A 58 -8.96 -5.74 -0.33
C ASN A 58 -7.91 -6.85 -0.46
N ARG A 59 -8.29 -8.07 -0.07
CA ARG A 59 -7.41 -9.27 -0.09
C ARG A 59 -6.89 -9.60 -1.48
N PHE A 60 -7.63 -9.26 -2.52
CA PHE A 60 -7.26 -9.53 -3.92
C PHE A 60 -6.77 -8.27 -4.63
N CYS A 61 -6.34 -7.24 -3.89
CA CYS A 61 -5.85 -6.02 -4.50
C CYS A 61 -4.53 -6.29 -5.25
N PRO A 62 -4.52 -6.15 -6.59
CA PRO A 62 -3.31 -6.39 -7.39
C PRO A 62 -2.21 -5.35 -7.14
N VAL A 63 -2.52 -4.23 -6.49
CA VAL A 63 -1.54 -3.21 -6.05
C VAL A 63 -0.81 -3.63 -4.76
N CYS A 64 -1.47 -4.43 -3.91
CA CYS A 64 -0.96 -4.87 -2.61
C CYS A 64 -0.12 -6.15 -2.68
N ALA A 65 -0.37 -7.01 -3.67
CA ALA A 65 0.49 -8.15 -4.01
C ALA A 65 1.84 -7.63 -4.50
#